data_AF-A0A7S1PAD9-F1
#
_entry.id   AF-A0A7S1PAD9-F1
#
_cell.length_a   1.000
_cell.length_b   1.000
_cell.length_c   1.000
_cell.angle_alpha   90.00
_cell.angle_beta   90.00
_cell.angle_gamma   90.00
#
_symmetry.space_group_name_H-M   'P 1'
#
loop_
_entity.id
_entity.type
_entity.pdbx_description
1 polymer ?
#
loop_
_entity_poly.entity_id
_entity_poly.type
_entity_poly.pdbx_seq_one_letter_code
_entity_poly.pdbx_strand_id
1 'polypeptide(L)'
;RLSSCFTDLQPLEEGQSLPTLPESCFSGHISPFLGTQTIITRLALTAPSLSVISRKPAMHITLRLGKDFSDKIDMTKQQIAVWGAAFRNTKHATMVCAPTTSVVELLEDARGTLEVLHAWSH
;
A
#
# COMPACT_ATOMS: atom_id res chain seq x y z
N ARG A 1 -8.81 -13.19 16.08
CA ARG A 1 -10.08 -12.46 15.86
C ARG A 1 -10.26 -12.24 14.35
N LEU A 2 -10.79 -13.23 13.62
CA LEU A 2 -10.99 -13.20 12.16
C LEU A 2 -12.48 -13.02 11.76
N SER A 3 -13.31 -12.61 12.72
CA SER A 3 -14.76 -12.89 12.68
C SER A 3 -15.62 -11.80 12.04
N SER A 4 -15.14 -10.59 11.77
CA SER A 4 -16.05 -9.50 11.37
C SER A 4 -16.09 -9.17 9.88
N CYS A 5 -15.20 -9.73 9.05
CA CYS A 5 -15.24 -9.53 7.59
C CYS A 5 -16.04 -10.63 6.87
N PHE A 6 -16.29 -11.76 7.53
CA PHE A 6 -16.92 -12.94 6.91
C PHE A 6 -18.44 -13.00 7.05
N THR A 7 -19.05 -12.15 7.89
CA THR A 7 -20.49 -12.18 8.14
C THR A 7 -21.34 -11.66 6.97
N ASP A 8 -20.74 -10.96 6.01
CA ASP A 8 -21.45 -10.41 4.83
C ASP A 8 -21.00 -11.04 3.49
N LEU A 9 -20.11 -12.05 3.53
CA LEU A 9 -19.67 -12.74 2.33
C LEU A 9 -20.67 -13.85 1.99
N GLN A 10 -21.71 -13.49 1.22
CA GLN A 10 -22.43 -14.49 0.42
C GLN A 10 -21.42 -15.22 -0.48
N PRO A 11 -21.64 -16.52 -0.78
CA PRO A 11 -20.79 -17.25 -1.72
C PRO A 11 -20.63 -16.43 -3.01
N LEU A 12 -19.37 -16.22 -3.45
CA LEU A 12 -19.08 -15.56 -4.72
C LEU A 12 -19.77 -16.37 -5.83
N GLU A 13 -20.89 -15.87 -6.34
CA GLU A 13 -21.52 -16.45 -7.53
C GLU A 13 -20.54 -16.35 -8.71
N GLU A 14 -20.53 -17.39 -9.55
CA GLU A 14 -19.76 -17.39 -10.78
C GLU A 14 -20.13 -16.16 -11.62
N GLY A 15 -19.21 -15.19 -11.71
CA GLY A 15 -19.42 -13.93 -12.44
C GLY A 15 -19.29 -12.64 -11.63
N GLN A 16 -19.04 -12.71 -10.32
CA GLN A 16 -18.71 -11.50 -9.54
C GLN A 16 -17.35 -10.92 -9.97
N SER A 17 -17.40 -9.77 -10.61
CA SER A 17 -16.23 -9.03 -11.04
C SER A 17 -15.60 -8.30 -9.86
N LEU A 18 -14.27 -8.17 -9.84
CA LEU A 18 -13.53 -7.47 -8.78
C LEU A 18 -14.21 -6.15 -8.30
N PRO A 19 -14.70 -5.26 -9.18
CA PRO A 19 -15.34 -4.00 -8.77
C PRO A 19 -16.65 -4.13 -7.96
N THR A 20 -17.27 -5.32 -7.91
CA THR A 20 -18.51 -5.55 -7.14
C THR A 20 -18.25 -5.96 -5.69
N LEU A 21 -16.98 -6.17 -5.31
CA LEU A 21 -16.62 -6.52 -3.94
C LEU A 21 -16.80 -5.34 -2.97
N PRO A 22 -17.17 -5.60 -1.70
CA PRO A 22 -17.20 -4.58 -0.66
C PRO A 22 -15.82 -3.94 -0.44
N GLU A 23 -15.80 -2.66 -0.06
CA GLU A 23 -14.57 -1.93 0.25
C GLU A 23 -13.74 -2.55 1.39
N SER A 24 -14.39 -3.19 2.36
CA SER A 24 -13.72 -3.93 3.43
C SER A 24 -12.89 -5.09 2.89
N CYS A 25 -13.33 -5.74 1.80
CA CYS A 25 -12.56 -6.77 1.13
C CYS A 25 -11.31 -6.19 0.47
N PHE A 26 -11.45 -5.01 -0.14
CA PHE A 26 -10.32 -4.30 -0.73
C PHE A 26 -9.27 -3.92 0.31
N SER A 27 -9.67 -3.23 1.37
CA SER A 27 -8.76 -2.73 2.40
C SER A 27 -8.21 -3.82 3.32
N GLY A 28 -8.99 -4.87 3.59
CA GLY A 28 -8.60 -5.95 4.52
C GLY A 28 -7.87 -7.12 3.86
N HIS A 29 -8.14 -7.41 2.58
CA HIS A 29 -7.68 -8.65 1.94
C HIS A 29 -6.96 -8.46 0.61
N ILE A 30 -7.16 -7.35 -0.11
CA ILE A 30 -6.51 -7.11 -1.41
C ILE A 30 -5.34 -6.15 -1.27
N SER A 31 -5.58 -4.97 -0.67
CA SER A 31 -4.59 -3.91 -0.49
C SER A 31 -3.32 -4.36 0.25
N PRO A 32 -3.34 -5.25 1.25
CA PRO A 32 -2.11 -5.65 1.93
C PRO A 32 -1.09 -6.32 0.99
N PHE A 33 -1.58 -7.00 -0.05
CA PHE A 33 -0.75 -7.70 -1.04
C PHE A 33 -0.38 -6.82 -2.24
N LEU A 34 -0.94 -5.61 -2.33
CA LEU A 34 -0.67 -4.66 -3.40
C LEU A 34 0.14 -3.49 -2.85
N GLY A 35 1.21 -3.10 -3.54
CA GLY A 35 1.90 -1.86 -3.19
C GLY A 35 1.06 -0.64 -3.57
N THR A 36 1.20 0.47 -2.82
CA THR A 36 0.56 1.76 -3.13
C THR A 36 0.70 2.17 -4.60
N GLN A 37 1.88 1.98 -5.20
CA GLN A 37 2.10 2.24 -6.62
C GLN A 37 1.17 1.41 -7.51
N THR A 38 1.06 0.10 -7.27
CA THR A 38 0.19 -0.80 -8.03
C THR A 38 -1.28 -0.41 -7.88
N ILE A 39 -1.69 0.00 -6.68
CA ILE A 39 -3.06 0.46 -6.42
C ILE A 39 -3.37 1.71 -7.25
N ILE A 40 -2.49 2.71 -7.24
CA ILE A 40 -2.72 3.98 -7.96
C ILE A 40 -2.58 3.82 -9.48
N THR A 41 -1.59 3.06 -9.95
CA THR A 41 -1.24 3.02 -11.38
C THR A 41 -1.92 1.91 -12.17
N ARG A 42 -2.41 0.86 -11.50
CA ARG A 42 -3.06 -0.28 -12.15
C ARG A 42 -4.48 -0.45 -11.67
N LEU A 43 -4.69 -0.66 -10.38
CA LEU A 43 -6.01 -0.97 -9.84
C LEU A 43 -6.99 0.19 -10.06
N ALA A 44 -6.57 1.43 -9.77
CA ALA A 44 -7.40 2.63 -9.92
C ALA A 44 -7.89 2.87 -11.36
N LEU A 45 -7.17 2.34 -12.37
CA LEU A 45 -7.49 2.55 -13.78
C LEU A 45 -8.45 1.49 -14.34
N THR A 46 -8.71 0.41 -13.60
CA THR A 46 -9.54 -0.70 -14.10
C THR A 46 -11.03 -0.41 -14.07
N ALA A 47 -11.53 0.35 -13.09
CA ALA A 47 -12.93 0.74 -13.01
C ALA A 47 -13.12 2.03 -12.18
N PRO A 48 -14.18 2.83 -12.43
CA PRO A 48 -14.45 4.05 -11.67
C PRO A 48 -14.59 3.82 -10.16
N SER A 49 -15.28 2.75 -9.73
CA SER A 49 -15.44 2.41 -8.31
C SER A 49 -14.09 2.11 -7.63
N LEU A 50 -13.19 1.45 -8.35
CA LEU A 50 -11.83 1.15 -7.87
C LEU A 50 -10.97 2.41 -7.83
N SER A 51 -11.17 3.37 -8.72
CA SER A 51 -10.53 4.68 -8.64
C SER A 51 -10.87 5.41 -7.34
N VAL A 52 -12.14 5.38 -6.94
CA VAL A 52 -12.59 6.02 -5.68
C VAL A 52 -11.96 5.32 -4.48
N ILE A 53 -12.03 4.00 -4.41
CA ILE A 53 -11.48 3.22 -3.30
C ILE A 53 -9.96 3.39 -3.23
N SER A 54 -9.26 3.38 -4.37
CA SER A 54 -7.81 3.49 -4.45
C SER A 54 -7.21 4.76 -3.85
N ARG A 55 -8.01 5.81 -3.62
CA ARG A 55 -7.55 7.08 -3.00
C ARG A 55 -7.71 7.08 -1.49
N LYS A 56 -8.34 6.05 -0.91
CA LYS A 56 -8.58 5.97 0.52
C LYS A 56 -7.30 5.56 1.25
N PRO A 57 -6.91 6.25 2.33
CA PRO A 57 -5.69 5.91 3.08
C PRO A 57 -5.61 4.45 3.53
N ALA A 58 -6.75 3.82 3.86
CA ALA A 58 -6.82 2.40 4.24
C ALA A 58 -6.38 1.42 3.13
N MET A 59 -6.28 1.88 1.88
CA MET A 59 -5.74 1.10 0.78
C MET A 59 -4.20 1.15 0.72
N HIS A 60 -3.55 2.06 1.43
CA HIS A 60 -2.12 2.34 1.28
C HIS A 60 -1.30 1.89 2.49
N ILE A 61 -1.57 0.67 2.96
CA ILE A 61 -0.87 0.10 4.13
C ILE A 61 0.45 -0.59 3.77
N THR A 62 0.69 -0.84 2.48
CA THR A 62 1.89 -1.52 1.97
C THR A 62 2.69 -0.58 1.07
N LEU A 63 3.91 -0.27 1.51
CA LEU A 63 4.87 0.57 0.80
C LEU A 63 5.94 -0.30 0.13
N ARG A 64 6.22 -0.02 -1.14
CA ARG A 64 7.33 -0.65 -1.86
C ARG A 64 8.26 0.44 -2.40
N LEU A 65 9.49 0.43 -1.94
CA LEU A 65 10.53 1.38 -2.29
C LEU A 65 11.56 0.70 -3.20
N GLY A 66 11.73 1.25 -4.40
CA GLY A 66 12.70 0.77 -5.37
C GLY A 66 12.24 -0.46 -6.14
N LYS A 67 12.95 -0.76 -7.22
CA LYS A 67 12.82 -1.99 -7.99
C LYS A 67 14.04 -2.88 -7.80
N ASP A 68 15.23 -2.29 -7.70
CA ASP A 68 16.49 -2.99 -7.45
C ASP A 68 17.50 -2.13 -6.66
N PHE A 69 18.58 -2.75 -6.17
CA PHE A 69 19.59 -2.09 -5.34
C PHE A 69 20.37 -0.97 -6.00
N SER A 70 20.36 -0.89 -7.33
CA SER A 70 20.99 0.20 -8.06
C SER A 70 20.14 1.47 -8.03
N ASP A 71 18.85 1.35 -7.72
CA ASP A 71 17.96 2.49 -7.54
C ASP A 71 18.40 3.32 -6.33
N LYS A 72 18.76 4.57 -6.59
CA LYS A 72 18.86 5.61 -5.57
C LYS A 72 17.60 6.45 -5.61
N ILE A 73 16.83 6.38 -4.53
CA ILE A 73 15.64 7.19 -4.36
C ILE A 73 16.06 8.45 -3.61
N ASP A 74 16.33 9.51 -4.37
CA ASP A 74 16.54 10.85 -3.83
C ASP A 74 15.22 11.62 -3.89
N MET A 75 14.72 12.02 -2.72
CA MET A 75 13.51 12.83 -2.61
C MET A 75 13.84 14.22 -2.06
N THR A 76 13.15 15.21 -2.59
CA THR A 76 13.17 16.58 -2.03
C THR A 76 12.45 16.60 -0.68
N LYS A 77 12.80 17.57 0.18
CA LYS A 77 12.11 17.78 1.47
C LYS A 77 10.58 17.92 1.32
N GLN A 78 10.13 18.54 0.22
CA GLN A 78 8.71 18.71 -0.04
C GLN A 78 8.03 17.38 -0.40
N GLN A 79 8.70 16.51 -1.17
CA GLN A 79 8.21 15.17 -1.43
C GLN A 79 8.14 14.33 -0.15
N ILE A 80 9.17 14.42 0.71
CA ILE A 80 9.17 13.73 2.01
C ILE A 80 8.00 14.20 2.88
N ALA A 81 7.73 15.49 2.97
CA ALA A 81 6.61 16.01 3.74
C ALA A 81 5.23 15.50 3.24
N VAL A 82 5.04 15.44 1.91
CA VAL A 82 3.78 14.96 1.32
C VAL A 82 3.64 13.44 1.50
N TRP A 83 4.68 12.68 1.18
CA TRP A 83 4.64 11.23 1.21
C TRP A 83 4.71 10.66 2.62
N GLY A 84 5.50 11.26 3.51
CA GLY A 84 5.56 10.91 4.91
C GLY A 84 4.17 10.94 5.56
N ALA A 85 3.40 12.02 5.34
CA ALA A 85 2.02 12.10 5.81
C ALA A 85 1.12 11.00 5.24
N ALA A 86 1.28 10.64 3.97
CA ALA A 86 0.50 9.59 3.32
C ALA A 86 0.85 8.17 3.83
N PHE A 87 2.10 7.96 4.27
CA PHE A 87 2.60 6.67 4.74
C PHE A 87 2.56 6.50 6.26
N ARG A 88 2.00 7.46 7.00
CA ARG A 88 1.78 7.35 8.45
C ARG A 88 0.94 6.15 8.91
N ASN A 89 0.23 5.51 7.98
CA ASN A 89 -0.57 4.31 8.26
C ASN A 89 0.05 3.04 7.63
N THR A 90 1.27 3.13 7.10
CA THR A 90 1.96 2.00 6.50
C THR A 90 2.30 0.98 7.58
N LYS A 91 1.90 -0.26 7.35
CA LYS A 91 2.16 -1.42 8.20
C LYS A 91 3.27 -2.30 7.66
N HIS A 92 3.39 -2.37 6.33
CA HIS A 92 4.39 -3.19 5.67
C HIS A 92 5.20 -2.33 4.72
N ALA A 93 6.53 -2.39 4.83
CA ALA A 93 7.43 -1.74 3.91
C ALA A 93 8.44 -2.74 3.34
N THR A 94 8.63 -2.71 2.02
CA THR A 94 9.70 -3.45 1.34
C THR A 94 10.64 -2.46 0.69
N MET A 95 11.92 -2.55 1.03
CA MET A 95 13.00 -1.74 0.47
C MET A 95 13.90 -2.62 -0.40
N VAL A 96 13.86 -2.33 -1.70
CA VAL A 96 14.70 -2.93 -2.73
C VAL A 96 15.47 -1.80 -3.42
N CYS A 97 16.11 -0.95 -2.62
CA CYS A 97 16.93 0.19 -3.06
C CYS A 97 18.03 0.45 -2.03
N ALA A 98 19.03 1.23 -2.42
CA ALA A 98 20.04 1.71 -1.47
C ALA A 98 19.38 2.65 -0.43
N PRO A 99 19.69 2.49 0.87
CA PRO A 99 19.13 3.35 1.91
C PRO A 99 19.74 4.75 1.82
N THR A 100 18.98 5.71 1.28
CA THR A 100 19.30 7.13 1.30
C THR A 100 18.69 7.79 2.54
N THR A 101 19.20 8.95 2.96
CA THR A 101 18.62 9.72 4.07
C THR A 101 17.12 9.98 3.86
N SER A 102 16.71 10.30 2.64
CA SER A 102 15.30 10.54 2.32
C SER A 102 14.42 9.30 2.46
N VAL A 103 14.93 8.11 2.14
CA VAL A 103 14.21 6.84 2.35
C VAL A 103 14.07 6.56 3.84
N VAL A 104 15.12 6.80 4.62
CA VAL A 104 15.08 6.62 6.08
C VAL A 104 14.08 7.56 6.73
N GLU A 105 14.09 8.86 6.38
CA GLU A 105 13.12 9.84 6.89
C GLU A 105 11.68 9.41 6.63
N LEU A 106 11.41 8.85 5.45
CA LEU A 106 10.10 8.33 5.09
C LEU A 106 9.66 7.14 5.96
N LEU A 107 10.58 6.22 6.26
CA LEU A 107 10.33 5.07 7.13
C LEU A 107 10.13 5.50 8.58
N GLU A 108 10.86 6.50 9.04
CA GLU A 108 10.70 7.10 10.37
C GLU A 108 9.33 7.74 10.56
N ASP A 109 8.74 8.33 9.52
CA ASP A 109 7.36 8.83 9.56
C ASP A 109 6.30 7.72 9.69
N ALA A 110 6.62 6.51 9.22
CA ALA A 110 5.76 5.33 9.37
C ALA A 110 6.00 4.55 10.67
N ARG A 111 7.01 4.91 11.48
CA ARG A 111 7.47 4.10 12.64
C ARG A 111 6.37 3.74 13.65
N GLY A 112 5.35 4.58 13.78
CA GLY A 112 4.26 4.37 14.73
C GLY A 112 3.28 3.26 14.33
N THR A 113 3.26 2.89 13.04
CA THR A 113 2.35 1.87 12.50
C THR A 113 3.06 0.74 11.77
N LEU A 114 4.36 0.89 11.50
CA LEU A 114 5.14 -0.09 10.76
C LEU A 114 5.30 -1.38 11.58
N GLU A 115 4.68 -2.45 11.11
CA GLU A 115 4.73 -3.78 11.73
C GLU A 115 5.85 -4.63 11.12
N VAL A 116 6.14 -4.44 9.82
CA VAL A 116 7.14 -5.21 9.09
C VAL A 116 7.95 -4.32 8.16
N LEU A 117 9.27 -4.41 8.25
CA LEU A 117 10.22 -3.83 7.29
C LEU A 117 11.10 -4.94 6.70
N HIS A 118 10.95 -5.18 5.41
CA HIS A 118 11.84 -6.06 4.65
C HIS A 118 12.84 -5.22 3.85
N ALA A 119 14.07 -5.16 4.34
CA ALA A 119 15.20 -4.69 3.56
C ALA A 119 15.85 -5.91 2.90
N TRP A 120 15.91 -5.91 1.58
CA TRP A 120 16.76 -6.90 0.91
C TRP A 120 18.22 -6.42 1.10
N SER A 121 19.16 -7.35 1.19
CA SER A 121 20.59 -7.05 1.09
C SER A 121 21.16 -8.03 0.08
N HIS A 122 21.94 -7.52 -0.88
CA HIS A 122 22.76 -8.39 -1.73
C HIS A 122 23.78 -9.18 -0.89
#